data_AF-A0A522TQK8-F1
#
_entry.id   AF-A0A522TQK8-F1
#
_cell.length_a   1.000
_cell.length_b   1.000
_cell.length_c   1.000
_cell.angle_alpha   90.00
_cell.angle_beta   90.00
_cell.angle_gamma   90.00
#
_symmetry.space_group_name_H-M   'P 1'
#
loop_
_entity.id
_entity.type
_entity.pdbx_description
1 polymer ?
#
loop_
_entity_poly.entity_id
_entity_poly.type
_entity_poly.pdbx_seq_one_letter_code
_entity_poly.pdbx_strand_id
1 'polypeptide(L)'
;MSDDYLKRILTSKVYDVAHETPLDLAPRISKRIGNTVLLKREDTQPVFSFKLRGAYNKMAHLTPEELKRGVIAASAGNHAQGVALSANRLKCRAVIVMPVTTPQVKIDAVRALGGEVVLFGDSFTDAAEHAAEMQARDGLTFVHPFDDPDVIAGQGTIGMEILRQHPGDIDAVFVAIGGGGLISGVAAYIKQLRPEIQVIGVQTVDSDAMVRSVKAGRRLRLADVGLFSDGTAVKQVGQETFRLVKEYVDDFVTVDTDAICAGIKDVFQDTRSVLEPAGALALAGAKRYAAQQKWKGKTLVVITCGANMNFDRLRFVAERADVGEAREALFAITLPEKRGSFRRLCEAVGSRSVTEFNYRISDSESAHVYVGLQIRSEPEIEKLANHFRKEGFPTLDLTGNEMAKTHLRYMVGGHSGLAQHEVLYRFEFPERPGALMKFLGAMNPEWNISLFHYRNQGDDYGRILVGIQVPPEDKKIFKEFLSTLGYPYWSETDNPAYRLFL
;
A
#
# COMPACT_ATOMS: atom_id res chain seq x y z
N MET A 1 18.43 33.87 16.52
CA MET A 1 17.23 33.71 17.37
C MET A 1 16.59 32.41 16.95
N SER A 2 16.44 31.42 17.84
CA SER A 2 15.71 30.21 17.47
C SER A 2 14.26 30.59 17.18
N ASP A 3 13.73 30.19 16.04
CA ASP A 3 12.29 30.36 15.76
C ASP A 3 11.49 29.69 16.88
N ASP A 4 10.69 30.48 17.60
CA ASP A 4 9.77 29.96 18.61
C ASP A 4 8.59 29.29 17.89
N TYR A 5 8.75 28.00 17.64
CA TYR A 5 7.72 27.19 16.98
C TYR A 5 6.45 27.08 17.82
N LEU A 6 6.53 27.10 19.15
CA LEU A 6 5.33 27.03 19.99
C LEU A 6 4.44 28.25 19.72
N LYS A 7 5.03 29.45 19.75
CA LYS A 7 4.31 30.68 19.42
C LYS A 7 3.76 30.66 17.99
N ARG A 8 4.58 30.30 17.00
CA ARG A 8 4.16 30.25 15.58
C ARG A 8 3.01 29.27 15.36
N ILE A 9 3.01 28.12 16.04
CA ILE A 9 1.93 27.12 15.96
C ILE A 9 0.64 27.66 16.59
N LEU A 10 0.72 28.29 17.77
CA LEU A 10 -0.45 28.82 18.47
C LEU A 10 -1.10 30.01 17.74
N THR A 11 -0.33 30.80 16.99
CA THR A 11 -0.82 31.93 16.18
C THR A 11 -1.08 31.56 14.72
N SER A 12 -1.04 30.27 14.39
CA SER A 12 -1.26 29.76 13.05
C SER A 12 -2.70 30.02 12.58
N LYS A 13 -2.88 30.26 11.28
CA LYS A 13 -4.19 30.60 10.68
C LYS A 13 -4.89 29.42 10.01
N VAL A 14 -4.45 28.18 10.28
CA VAL A 14 -4.86 26.97 9.53
C VAL A 14 -6.37 26.74 9.44
N TYR A 15 -7.13 27.15 10.45
CA TYR A 15 -8.55 26.80 10.59
C TYR A 15 -9.48 27.57 9.64
N ASP A 16 -8.94 28.50 8.83
CA ASP A 16 -9.71 29.12 7.73
C ASP A 16 -9.96 28.14 6.56
N VAL A 17 -9.18 27.06 6.47
CA VAL A 17 -9.30 26.02 5.43
C VAL A 17 -9.29 24.59 6.00
N ALA A 18 -8.64 24.38 7.15
CA ALA A 18 -8.61 23.11 7.84
C ALA A 18 -9.69 23.05 8.92
N HIS A 19 -10.10 21.84 9.28
CA HIS A 19 -10.84 21.60 10.52
C HIS A 19 -9.99 20.77 11.50
N GLU A 20 -10.34 20.79 12.78
CA GLU A 20 -9.76 19.83 13.73
C GLU A 20 -10.23 18.43 13.37
N THR A 21 -9.28 17.58 12.98
CA THR A 21 -9.61 16.22 12.53
C THR A 21 -9.83 15.28 13.72
N PRO A 22 -10.64 14.21 13.56
CA PRO A 22 -10.84 13.23 14.62
C PRO A 22 -9.55 12.56 15.12
N LEU A 23 -9.56 12.15 16.39
CA LEU A 23 -8.58 11.25 17.00
C LEU A 23 -9.30 9.96 17.38
N ASP A 24 -9.39 9.04 16.43
CA ASP A 24 -10.25 7.86 16.53
C ASP A 24 -9.53 6.68 17.19
N LEU A 25 -10.18 5.99 18.12
CA LEU A 25 -9.71 4.68 18.57
C LEU A 25 -9.81 3.66 17.43
N ALA A 26 -8.74 2.90 17.21
CA ALA A 26 -8.69 1.77 16.28
C ALA A 26 -8.85 0.44 17.03
N PRO A 27 -10.07 -0.06 17.28
CA PRO A 27 -10.30 -1.15 18.23
C PRO A 27 -9.70 -2.48 17.79
N ARG A 28 -9.76 -2.85 16.50
CA ARG A 28 -9.24 -4.14 16.03
C ARG A 28 -7.73 -4.14 16.03
N ILE A 29 -7.11 -3.06 15.54
CA ILE A 29 -5.65 -2.91 15.58
C ILE A 29 -5.18 -2.94 17.03
N SER A 30 -5.84 -2.17 17.92
CA SER A 30 -5.47 -2.08 19.33
C SER A 30 -5.46 -3.45 20.01
N LYS A 31 -6.55 -4.20 19.84
CA LYS A 31 -6.68 -5.55 20.36
C LYS A 31 -5.60 -6.48 19.82
N ARG A 32 -5.30 -6.41 18.52
CA ARG A 32 -4.34 -7.31 17.87
C ARG A 32 -2.90 -7.08 18.35
N ILE A 33 -2.48 -5.83 18.54
CA ILE A 33 -1.11 -5.54 19.00
C ILE A 33 -0.98 -5.48 20.52
N GLY A 34 -2.10 -5.43 21.25
CA GLY A 34 -2.13 -5.34 22.71
C GLY A 34 -1.71 -3.97 23.24
N ASN A 35 -1.99 -2.92 22.49
CA ASN A 35 -1.73 -1.51 22.81
C ASN A 35 -2.94 -0.68 22.35
N THR A 36 -3.20 0.48 22.96
CA THR A 36 -4.22 1.42 22.49
C THR A 36 -3.68 2.18 21.30
N VAL A 37 -4.34 2.12 20.15
CA VAL A 37 -3.97 2.84 18.93
C VAL A 37 -5.02 3.90 18.62
N LEU A 38 -4.59 5.16 18.59
CA LEU A 38 -5.40 6.31 18.22
C LEU A 38 -4.96 6.82 16.84
N LEU A 39 -5.90 7.02 15.93
CA LEU A 39 -5.65 7.50 14.57
C LEU A 39 -5.99 8.99 14.50
N LYS A 40 -5.00 9.83 14.25
CA LYS A 40 -5.21 11.26 13.97
C LYS A 40 -5.53 11.43 12.48
N ARG A 41 -6.81 11.66 12.19
CA ARG A 41 -7.47 11.50 10.88
C ARG A 41 -7.25 12.62 9.88
N GLU A 42 -6.00 12.97 9.59
CA GLU A 42 -5.67 14.03 8.61
C GLU A 42 -6.11 13.70 7.17
N ASP A 43 -6.42 12.44 6.87
CA ASP A 43 -7.06 11.99 5.64
C ASP A 43 -8.49 12.53 5.45
N THR A 44 -9.13 13.05 6.51
CA THR A 44 -10.49 13.60 6.46
C THR A 44 -10.56 15.09 6.09
N GLN A 45 -9.41 15.75 5.91
CA GLN A 45 -9.35 17.13 5.46
C GLN A 45 -9.98 17.32 4.06
N PRO A 46 -10.41 18.53 3.67
CA PRO A 46 -11.04 18.77 2.35
C PRO A 46 -10.20 18.39 1.13
N VAL A 47 -8.87 18.36 1.28
CA VAL A 47 -7.92 17.93 0.24
C VAL A 47 -7.31 16.55 0.54
N PHE A 48 -7.99 15.79 1.41
CA PHE A 48 -7.67 14.42 1.81
C PHE A 48 -6.24 14.22 2.35
N SER A 49 -5.64 15.28 2.91
CA SER A 49 -4.31 15.22 3.53
C SER A 49 -4.04 16.46 4.38
N PHE A 50 -3.02 16.40 5.25
CA PHE A 50 -2.62 17.51 6.13
C PHE A 50 -2.02 18.73 5.40
N LYS A 51 -1.67 18.61 4.11
CA LYS A 51 -0.81 19.59 3.42
C LYS A 51 -1.42 20.99 3.32
N LEU A 52 -2.75 21.12 3.38
CA LEU A 52 -3.44 22.41 3.43
C LEU A 52 -3.02 23.27 4.62
N ARG A 53 -2.64 22.65 5.76
CA ARG A 53 -2.31 23.40 6.99
C ARG A 53 -1.09 24.28 6.78
N GLY A 54 0.06 23.70 6.48
CA GLY A 54 1.28 24.48 6.25
C GLY A 54 1.23 25.34 4.98
N ALA A 55 0.59 24.88 3.91
CA ALA A 55 0.41 25.70 2.72
C ALA A 55 -0.37 26.98 3.04
N TYR A 56 -1.53 26.85 3.69
CA TYR A 56 -2.34 28.00 4.09
C TYR A 56 -1.61 28.87 5.09
N ASN A 57 -0.97 28.29 6.11
CA ASN A 57 -0.28 29.08 7.12
C ASN A 57 0.84 29.93 6.50
N LYS A 58 1.64 29.37 5.58
CA LYS A 58 2.64 30.14 4.84
C LYS A 58 2.00 31.28 4.06
N MET A 59 0.96 30.97 3.29
CA MET A 59 0.33 31.93 2.39
C MET A 59 -0.40 33.05 3.14
N ALA A 60 -1.03 32.74 4.27
CA ALA A 60 -1.75 33.71 5.11
C ALA A 60 -0.82 34.64 5.92
N HIS A 61 0.49 34.39 5.88
CA HIS A 61 1.54 35.27 6.42
C HIS A 61 2.26 36.09 5.34
N LEU A 62 1.92 35.89 4.06
CA LEU A 62 2.44 36.73 2.98
C LEU A 62 1.87 38.14 3.05
N THR A 63 2.67 39.09 2.60
CA THR A 63 2.25 40.48 2.44
C THR A 63 1.19 40.60 1.34
N PRO A 64 0.33 41.64 1.38
CA PRO A 64 -0.62 41.90 0.30
C PRO A 64 0.04 42.00 -1.09
N GLU A 65 1.27 42.55 -1.15
CA GLU A 65 2.05 42.68 -2.38
C GLU A 65 2.53 41.32 -2.92
N GLU A 66 2.92 40.40 -2.05
CA GLU A 66 3.26 39.02 -2.43
C GLU A 66 2.03 38.25 -2.91
N LEU A 67 0.91 38.33 -2.17
CA LEU A 67 -0.34 37.70 -2.58
C LEU A 67 -0.87 38.24 -3.91
N LYS A 68 -0.70 39.54 -4.16
CA LYS A 68 -1.09 40.17 -5.44
C LYS A 68 -0.23 39.69 -6.61
N ARG A 69 1.06 39.44 -6.39
CA ARG A 69 1.96 38.86 -7.41
C ARG A 69 1.60 37.41 -7.70
N GLY A 70 1.23 36.66 -6.67
CA GLY A 70 0.86 35.26 -6.74
C GLY A 70 1.94 34.34 -6.18
N VAL A 71 1.56 33.08 -6.01
CA VAL A 71 2.43 32.03 -5.47
C VAL A 71 2.75 30.97 -6.52
N ILE A 72 3.84 30.24 -6.30
CA ILE A 72 4.25 29.13 -7.13
C ILE A 72 4.65 27.92 -6.29
N ALA A 73 4.33 26.72 -6.77
CA ALA A 73 4.81 25.47 -6.18
C ALA A 73 5.06 24.42 -7.26
N ALA A 74 6.07 23.57 -7.07
CA ALA A 74 6.29 22.39 -7.87
C ALA A 74 5.77 21.16 -7.12
N SER A 75 4.66 20.58 -7.58
CA SER A 75 4.07 19.36 -7.02
C SER A 75 2.94 18.86 -7.91
N ALA A 76 2.82 17.54 -8.02
CA ALA A 76 1.70 16.88 -8.69
C ALA A 76 0.80 16.10 -7.70
N GLY A 77 0.78 16.46 -6.41
CA GLY A 77 0.09 15.67 -5.37
C GLY A 77 -0.50 16.51 -4.23
N ASN A 78 -0.45 15.99 -3.01
CA ASN A 78 -1.10 16.57 -1.83
C ASN A 78 -0.71 18.04 -1.57
N HIS A 79 0.55 18.41 -1.82
CA HIS A 79 1.00 19.79 -1.65
C HIS A 79 0.35 20.74 -2.68
N ALA A 80 0.23 20.30 -3.93
CA ALA A 80 -0.41 21.09 -4.98
C ALA A 80 -1.87 21.42 -4.65
N GLN A 81 -2.63 20.43 -4.18
CA GLN A 81 -4.01 20.63 -3.73
C GLN A 81 -4.07 21.59 -2.53
N GLY A 82 -3.17 21.43 -1.56
CA GLY A 82 -3.06 22.33 -0.41
C GLY A 82 -2.80 23.78 -0.80
N VAL A 83 -1.88 24.03 -1.73
CA VAL A 83 -1.59 25.38 -2.26
C VAL A 83 -2.75 25.94 -3.05
N ALA A 84 -3.36 25.14 -3.95
CA ALA A 84 -4.49 25.59 -4.78
C ALA A 84 -5.71 25.97 -3.92
N LEU A 85 -6.09 25.14 -2.96
CA LEU A 85 -7.16 25.45 -2.00
C LEU A 85 -6.87 26.75 -1.24
N SER A 86 -5.64 26.89 -0.75
CA SER A 86 -5.21 28.05 0.03
C SER A 86 -5.24 29.33 -0.80
N ALA A 87 -4.80 29.25 -2.06
CA ALA A 87 -4.80 30.37 -3.00
C ALA A 87 -6.22 30.85 -3.29
N ASN A 88 -7.13 29.91 -3.56
CA ASN A 88 -8.53 30.21 -3.81
C ASN A 88 -9.17 30.89 -2.58
N ARG A 89 -8.92 30.37 -1.37
CA ARG A 89 -9.41 30.97 -0.12
C ARG A 89 -8.91 32.41 0.10
N LEU A 90 -7.65 32.67 -0.25
CA LEU A 90 -6.98 33.97 -0.12
C LEU A 90 -7.17 34.88 -1.35
N LYS A 91 -7.90 34.44 -2.38
CA LYS A 91 -8.08 35.15 -3.66
C LYS A 91 -6.74 35.53 -4.31
N CYS A 92 -5.80 34.60 -4.27
CA CYS A 92 -4.44 34.73 -4.78
C CYS A 92 -4.26 33.80 -5.99
N ARG A 93 -3.47 34.23 -6.99
CA ARG A 93 -3.08 33.38 -8.11
C ARG A 93 -2.09 32.31 -7.61
N ALA A 94 -2.34 31.04 -7.91
CA ALA A 94 -1.40 29.95 -7.63
C ALA A 94 -1.00 29.21 -8.89
N VAL A 95 0.29 29.29 -9.23
CA VAL A 95 0.91 28.52 -10.31
C VAL A 95 1.43 27.21 -9.74
N ILE A 96 0.98 26.10 -10.30
CA ILE A 96 1.38 24.76 -9.90
C ILE A 96 2.09 24.10 -11.08
N VAL A 97 3.41 23.92 -10.94
CA VAL A 97 4.24 23.28 -11.96
C VAL A 97 4.26 21.77 -11.72
N MET A 98 3.94 21.00 -12.75
CA MET A 98 3.87 19.54 -12.73
C MET A 98 4.61 18.95 -13.95
N PRO A 99 5.15 17.73 -13.87
CA PRO A 99 5.66 17.02 -15.04
C PRO A 99 4.55 16.80 -16.09
N VAL A 100 4.91 16.77 -17.39
CA VAL A 100 3.97 16.45 -18.48
C VAL A 100 3.39 15.03 -18.36
N THR A 101 4.11 14.15 -17.66
CA THR A 101 3.72 12.76 -17.37
C THR A 101 2.72 12.64 -16.22
N THR A 102 2.28 13.76 -15.62
CA THR A 102 1.34 13.75 -14.50
C THR A 102 -0.03 13.20 -14.94
N PRO A 103 -0.60 12.22 -14.22
CA PRO A 103 -1.92 11.69 -14.54
C PRO A 103 -3.00 12.78 -14.54
N GLN A 104 -3.91 12.73 -15.53
CA GLN A 104 -4.95 13.73 -15.74
C GLN A 104 -5.81 13.98 -14.49
N VAL A 105 -6.12 12.92 -13.72
CA VAL A 105 -6.88 13.03 -12.46
C VAL A 105 -6.22 13.96 -11.43
N LYS A 106 -4.88 14.01 -11.36
CA LYS A 106 -4.16 14.89 -10.43
C LYS A 106 -4.14 16.34 -10.94
N ILE A 107 -4.07 16.52 -12.26
CA ILE A 107 -4.16 17.83 -12.92
C ILE A 107 -5.56 18.42 -12.68
N ASP A 108 -6.60 17.64 -12.90
CA ASP A 108 -7.99 18.07 -12.77
C ASP A 108 -8.34 18.41 -11.31
N ALA A 109 -7.82 17.63 -10.34
CA ALA A 109 -8.00 17.94 -8.92
C ALA A 109 -7.45 19.33 -8.55
N VAL A 110 -6.29 19.72 -9.08
CA VAL A 110 -5.71 21.05 -8.82
C VAL A 110 -6.46 22.15 -9.54
N ARG A 111 -6.88 21.92 -10.79
CA ARG A 111 -7.71 22.88 -11.55
C ARG A 111 -9.06 23.12 -10.89
N ALA A 112 -9.71 22.07 -10.39
CA ALA A 112 -10.98 22.15 -9.66
C ALA A 112 -10.88 23.00 -8.38
N LEU A 113 -9.70 23.06 -7.77
CA LEU A 113 -9.40 23.91 -6.61
C LEU A 113 -8.99 25.36 -7.00
N GLY A 114 -8.93 25.68 -8.29
CA GLY A 114 -8.57 27.01 -8.80
C GLY A 114 -7.08 27.23 -9.05
N GLY A 115 -6.26 26.18 -9.05
CA GLY A 115 -4.84 26.26 -9.38
C GLY A 115 -4.58 26.38 -10.88
N GLU A 116 -3.64 27.25 -11.26
CA GLU A 116 -3.12 27.35 -12.63
C GLU A 116 -2.04 26.28 -12.84
N VAL A 117 -2.37 25.23 -13.57
CA VAL A 117 -1.44 24.12 -13.83
C VAL A 117 -0.55 24.42 -15.03
N VAL A 118 0.77 24.37 -14.81
CA VAL A 118 1.81 24.44 -15.85
C VAL A 118 2.47 23.07 -15.96
N LEU A 119 2.36 22.44 -17.12
CA LEU A 119 3.01 21.16 -17.40
C LEU A 119 4.38 21.41 -18.03
N PHE A 120 5.45 20.97 -17.38
CA PHE A 120 6.81 21.15 -17.88
C PHE A 120 7.73 20.01 -17.44
N GLY A 121 8.52 19.52 -18.40
CA GLY A 121 9.51 18.46 -18.20
C GLY A 121 8.91 17.08 -17.96
N ASP A 122 9.77 16.07 -17.98
CA ASP A 122 9.36 14.67 -17.85
C ASP A 122 9.44 14.18 -16.41
N SER A 123 10.17 14.90 -15.55
CA SER A 123 10.42 14.56 -14.15
C SER A 123 10.00 15.66 -13.17
N PHE A 124 9.83 15.28 -11.90
CA PHE A 124 9.61 16.26 -10.81
C PHE A 124 10.76 17.26 -10.70
N THR A 125 12.00 16.84 -10.98
CA THR A 125 13.17 17.72 -10.93
C THR A 125 13.06 18.80 -11.99
N ASP A 126 12.71 18.45 -13.23
CA ASP A 126 12.52 19.40 -14.33
C ASP A 126 11.41 20.41 -14.00
N ALA A 127 10.28 19.94 -13.46
CA ALA A 127 9.17 20.78 -13.02
C ALA A 127 9.58 21.73 -11.89
N ALA A 128 10.43 21.28 -10.96
CA ALA A 128 10.93 22.10 -9.85
C ALA A 128 11.94 23.16 -10.30
N GLU A 129 12.85 22.81 -11.22
CA GLU A 129 13.79 23.76 -11.83
C GLU A 129 13.04 24.83 -12.62
N HIS A 130 12.05 24.43 -13.43
CA HIS A 130 11.21 25.38 -14.14
C HIS A 130 10.38 26.27 -13.22
N ALA A 131 9.88 25.73 -12.11
CA ALA A 131 9.21 26.53 -11.09
C ALA A 131 10.14 27.60 -10.49
N ALA A 132 11.42 27.28 -10.28
CA ALA A 132 12.41 28.24 -9.79
C ALA A 132 12.73 29.33 -10.83
N GLU A 133 12.81 28.98 -12.12
CA GLU A 133 12.96 29.94 -13.21
C GLU A 133 11.77 30.91 -13.29
N MET A 134 10.54 30.37 -13.26
CA MET A 134 9.31 31.17 -13.23
C MET A 134 9.22 32.04 -11.99
N GLN A 135 9.61 31.52 -10.83
CA GLN A 135 9.67 32.28 -9.58
C GLN A 135 10.56 33.52 -9.75
N ALA A 136 11.76 33.35 -10.30
CA ALA A 136 12.71 34.44 -10.51
C ALA A 136 12.23 35.45 -11.56
N ARG A 137 11.65 34.96 -12.66
CA ARG A 137 11.17 35.79 -13.78
C ARG A 137 9.93 36.61 -13.41
N ASP A 138 8.94 35.96 -12.78
CA ASP A 138 7.61 36.52 -12.56
C ASP A 138 7.44 37.11 -11.14
N GLY A 139 8.47 36.96 -10.29
CA GLY A 139 8.48 37.48 -8.92
C GLY A 139 7.47 36.82 -7.98
N LEU A 140 7.07 35.57 -8.30
CA LEU A 140 6.13 34.77 -7.52
C LEU A 140 6.76 34.30 -6.21
N THR A 141 5.94 34.10 -5.17
CA THR A 141 6.43 33.54 -3.91
C THR A 141 6.37 32.02 -3.93
N PHE A 142 7.51 31.35 -3.72
CA PHE A 142 7.56 29.89 -3.68
C PHE A 142 7.00 29.34 -2.37
N VAL A 143 5.98 28.48 -2.44
CA VAL A 143 5.40 27.81 -1.27
C VAL A 143 6.04 26.44 -1.14
N HIS A 144 7.05 26.36 -0.29
CA HIS A 144 7.84 25.15 -0.13
C HIS A 144 7.01 24.00 0.52
N PRO A 145 7.15 22.74 0.09
CA PRO A 145 6.33 21.64 0.61
C PRO A 145 6.61 21.21 2.06
N PHE A 146 7.74 21.61 2.66
CA PHE A 146 8.10 21.21 4.03
C PHE A 146 9.15 22.09 4.72
N ASP A 147 10.22 22.48 4.03
CA ASP A 147 11.37 23.25 4.55
C ASP A 147 11.12 24.77 4.62
N ASP A 148 10.08 25.17 5.36
CA ASP A 148 9.78 26.58 5.63
C ASP A 148 9.19 26.70 7.05
N PRO A 149 9.61 27.68 7.88
CA PRO A 149 9.13 27.80 9.27
C PRO A 149 7.62 27.97 9.41
N ASP A 150 6.95 28.71 8.51
CA ASP A 150 5.50 28.88 8.55
C ASP A 150 4.78 27.59 8.12
N VAL A 151 5.35 26.87 7.15
CA VAL A 151 4.85 25.55 6.75
C VAL A 151 4.94 24.57 7.91
N ILE A 152 6.11 24.48 8.56
CA ILE A 152 6.36 23.60 9.72
C ILE A 152 5.41 23.95 10.87
N ALA A 153 5.25 25.24 11.19
CA ALA A 153 4.32 25.70 12.21
C ALA A 153 2.86 25.36 11.87
N GLY A 154 2.47 25.48 10.61
CA GLY A 154 1.15 25.03 10.16
C GLY A 154 0.92 23.55 10.43
N GLN A 155 1.92 22.69 10.17
CA GLN A 155 1.79 21.25 10.44
C GLN A 155 1.79 20.95 11.94
N GLY A 156 2.52 21.73 12.75
CA GLY A 156 2.57 21.56 14.20
C GLY A 156 1.23 21.75 14.91
N THR A 157 0.24 22.38 14.25
CA THR A 157 -1.14 22.45 14.75
C THR A 157 -1.76 21.07 14.96
N ILE A 158 -1.28 20.04 14.26
CA ILE A 158 -1.70 18.65 14.51
C ILE A 158 -1.23 18.17 15.89
N GLY A 159 0.00 18.51 16.29
CA GLY A 159 0.49 18.21 17.64
C GLY A 159 -0.33 18.89 18.73
N MET A 160 -0.75 20.14 18.48
CA MET A 160 -1.68 20.87 19.33
C MET A 160 -3.03 20.17 19.48
N GLU A 161 -3.63 19.76 18.37
CA GLU A 161 -4.91 19.03 18.41
C GLU A 161 -4.78 17.70 19.14
N ILE A 162 -3.71 16.93 18.90
CA ILE A 162 -3.48 15.63 19.58
C ILE A 162 -3.46 15.81 21.10
N LEU A 163 -2.68 16.77 21.62
CA LEU A 163 -2.58 17.00 23.06
C LEU A 163 -3.89 17.55 23.66
N ARG A 164 -4.67 18.31 22.87
CA ARG A 164 -5.99 18.80 23.29
C ARG A 164 -7.04 17.69 23.34
N GLN A 165 -7.05 16.81 22.33
CA GLN A 165 -8.03 15.74 22.17
C GLN A 165 -7.79 14.56 23.12
N HIS A 166 -6.55 14.31 23.52
CA HIS A 166 -6.18 13.26 24.47
C HIS A 166 -5.27 13.81 25.58
N PRO A 167 -5.83 14.36 26.67
CA PRO A 167 -5.04 14.94 27.76
C PRO A 167 -4.35 13.89 28.65
N GLY A 168 -4.74 12.62 28.54
CA GLY A 168 -4.17 11.51 29.31
C GLY A 168 -2.78 11.09 28.86
N ASP A 169 -2.39 9.87 29.21
CA ASP A 169 -1.07 9.33 28.88
C ASP A 169 -0.98 8.94 27.40
N ILE A 170 0.10 9.40 26.77
CA ILE A 170 0.54 9.02 25.42
C ILE A 170 1.97 8.54 25.55
N ASP A 171 2.25 7.30 25.15
CA ASP A 171 3.61 6.79 25.18
C ASP A 171 4.39 7.22 23.92
N ALA A 172 3.75 7.18 22.75
CA ALA A 172 4.39 7.55 21.50
C ALA A 172 3.44 8.12 20.43
N VAL A 173 3.96 9.06 19.63
CA VAL A 173 3.34 9.57 18.41
C VAL A 173 4.18 9.18 17.19
N PHE A 174 3.58 8.43 16.27
CA PHE A 174 4.21 7.97 15.04
C PHE A 174 3.86 8.90 13.88
N VAL A 175 4.89 9.34 13.16
CA VAL A 175 4.76 10.33 12.09
C VAL A 175 5.50 9.90 10.83
N ALA A 176 4.80 9.87 9.70
CA ALA A 176 5.39 9.61 8.38
C ALA A 176 6.39 10.73 8.00
N ILE A 177 7.55 10.36 7.47
CA ILE A 177 8.60 11.30 7.05
C ILE A 177 8.87 11.20 5.55
N GLY A 178 8.50 12.26 4.84
CA GLY A 178 9.09 12.63 3.54
C GLY A 178 10.23 13.63 3.74
N GLY A 179 9.94 14.91 3.47
CA GLY A 179 10.92 16.00 3.68
C GLY A 179 11.06 16.48 5.13
N GLY A 180 10.21 15.98 6.05
CA GLY A 180 10.32 16.23 7.50
C GLY A 180 9.42 17.33 8.07
N GLY A 181 8.65 18.06 7.26
CA GLY A 181 7.84 19.20 7.74
C GLY A 181 6.79 18.82 8.79
N LEU A 182 6.07 17.71 8.57
CA LEU A 182 5.05 17.22 9.50
C LEU A 182 5.65 16.83 10.86
N ILE A 183 6.65 15.93 10.86
CA ILE A 183 7.26 15.48 12.11
C ILE A 183 7.96 16.61 12.84
N SER A 184 8.58 17.56 12.13
CA SER A 184 9.26 18.69 12.77
C SER A 184 8.28 19.57 13.54
N GLY A 185 7.14 19.91 12.93
CA GLY A 185 6.11 20.72 13.58
C GLY A 185 5.46 19.99 14.76
N VAL A 186 5.10 18.72 14.57
CA VAL A 186 4.48 17.89 15.62
C VAL A 186 5.45 17.70 16.79
N ALA A 187 6.71 17.34 16.52
CA ALA A 187 7.72 17.13 17.55
C ALA A 187 8.03 18.42 18.31
N ALA A 188 8.21 19.54 17.61
CA ALA A 188 8.49 20.82 18.24
C ALA A 188 7.38 21.25 19.22
N TYR A 189 6.11 21.01 18.88
CA TYR A 189 5.00 21.31 19.80
C TYR A 189 4.97 20.36 20.99
N ILE A 190 4.99 19.05 20.72
CA ILE A 190 4.85 18.02 21.76
C ILE A 190 6.01 18.12 22.75
N LYS A 191 7.25 18.24 22.29
CA LYS A 191 8.42 18.26 23.18
C LYS A 191 8.51 19.47 24.09
N GLN A 192 7.89 20.60 23.72
CA GLN A 192 7.85 21.78 24.57
C GLN A 192 6.83 21.70 25.71
N LEU A 193 5.80 20.85 25.57
CA LEU A 193 4.70 20.76 26.56
C LEU A 193 4.68 19.43 27.32
N ARG A 194 5.02 18.33 26.63
CA ARG A 194 4.97 16.95 27.11
C ARG A 194 6.23 16.21 26.62
N PRO A 195 7.43 16.59 27.09
CA PRO A 195 8.71 16.04 26.60
C PRO A 195 8.86 14.53 26.78
N GLU A 196 8.10 13.94 27.70
CA GLU A 196 8.08 12.51 27.98
C GLU A 196 7.42 11.67 26.87
N ILE A 197 6.58 12.27 26.02
CA ILE A 197 5.95 11.58 24.89
C ILE A 197 7.03 11.33 23.82
N GLN A 198 7.19 10.07 23.39
CA GLN A 198 8.13 9.75 22.31
C GLN A 198 7.54 10.18 20.95
N VAL A 199 8.32 10.85 20.13
CA VAL A 199 7.96 11.17 18.74
C VAL A 199 8.84 10.33 17.83
N ILE A 200 8.22 9.42 17.09
CA ILE A 200 8.91 8.40 16.30
C ILE A 200 8.66 8.63 14.81
N GLY A 201 9.75 8.79 14.07
CA GLY A 201 9.74 8.95 12.62
C GLY A 201 9.58 7.64 11.87
N VAL A 202 8.72 7.61 10.86
CA VAL A 202 8.53 6.42 10.01
C VAL A 202 8.89 6.72 8.56
N GLN A 203 9.77 5.91 7.97
CA GLN A 203 10.15 5.96 6.55
C GLN A 203 10.03 4.60 5.88
N THR A 204 10.03 4.57 4.56
CA THR A 204 10.16 3.32 3.81
C THR A 204 11.64 2.93 3.69
N VAL A 205 11.94 1.64 3.60
CA VAL A 205 13.33 1.13 3.45
C VAL A 205 14.04 1.69 2.20
N ASP A 206 13.27 2.04 1.17
CA ASP A 206 13.72 2.56 -0.11
C ASP A 206 13.61 4.10 -0.22
N SER A 207 13.14 4.80 0.81
CA SER A 207 13.07 6.27 0.89
C SER A 207 13.38 6.78 2.31
N ASP A 208 14.53 6.38 2.86
CA ASP A 208 14.96 6.61 4.25
C ASP A 208 15.95 7.79 4.43
N ALA A 209 15.80 8.85 3.61
CA ALA A 209 16.74 9.98 3.56
C ALA A 209 16.95 10.67 4.91
N MET A 210 15.92 10.80 5.74
CA MET A 210 16.03 11.43 7.07
C MET A 210 16.83 10.55 8.01
N VAL A 211 16.48 9.27 8.11
CA VAL A 211 17.18 8.31 8.98
C VAL A 211 18.67 8.25 8.63
N ARG A 212 19.01 8.15 7.34
CA ARG A 212 20.42 8.15 6.90
C ARG A 212 21.12 9.48 7.20
N SER A 213 20.43 10.61 7.00
CA SER A 213 21.00 11.93 7.30
C SER A 213 21.28 12.13 8.78
N VAL A 214 20.36 11.72 9.65
CA VAL A 214 20.52 11.83 11.11
C VAL A 214 21.68 10.96 11.58
N LYS A 215 21.75 9.70 11.12
CA LYS A 215 22.87 8.79 11.42
C LYS A 215 24.22 9.33 10.94
N ALA A 216 24.26 9.97 9.77
CA ALA A 216 25.47 10.57 9.22
C ALA A 216 25.83 11.94 9.84
N GLY A 217 24.97 12.52 10.68
CA GLY A 217 25.13 13.85 11.25
C GLY A 217 25.00 15.01 10.26
N ARG A 218 24.71 14.74 8.98
CA ARG A 218 24.58 15.72 7.88
C ARG A 218 23.52 15.28 6.87
N ARG A 219 22.91 16.23 6.16
CA ARG A 219 21.94 15.92 5.09
C ARG A 219 22.60 15.12 3.96
N LEU A 220 22.05 13.96 3.65
CA LEU A 220 22.44 13.13 2.52
C LEU A 220 21.43 13.28 1.39
N ARG A 221 21.92 13.17 0.15
CA ARG A 221 21.08 13.06 -1.05
C ARG A 221 21.12 11.61 -1.53
N LEU A 222 19.97 10.96 -1.57
CA LEU A 222 19.83 9.62 -2.13
C LEU A 222 19.94 9.67 -3.65
N ALA A 223 20.55 8.65 -4.24
CA ALA A 223 20.61 8.50 -5.69
C ALA A 223 19.20 8.24 -6.26
N ASP A 224 18.46 7.36 -5.59
CA ASP A 224 17.10 6.96 -5.96
C ASP A 224 16.18 6.81 -4.75
N VAL A 225 14.87 6.80 -5.00
CA VAL A 225 13.81 6.67 -3.99
C VAL A 225 12.67 5.79 -4.50
N GLY A 226 12.14 4.95 -3.61
CA GLY A 226 10.94 4.17 -3.90
C GLY A 226 9.71 5.03 -4.18
N LEU A 227 8.93 4.67 -5.20
CA LEU A 227 7.77 5.45 -5.67
C LEU A 227 6.42 4.91 -5.18
N PHE A 228 6.42 3.86 -4.34
CA PHE A 228 5.18 3.31 -3.81
C PHE A 228 4.48 4.32 -2.89
N SER A 229 5.23 4.92 -1.97
CA SER A 229 4.80 6.03 -1.11
C SER A 229 5.29 7.37 -1.67
N ASP A 230 4.64 7.83 -2.74
CA ASP A 230 5.03 9.02 -3.50
C ASP A 230 5.10 10.31 -2.64
N GLY A 231 4.19 10.47 -1.68
CA GLY A 231 4.21 11.59 -0.72
C GLY A 231 5.44 11.64 0.20
N THR A 232 6.19 10.52 0.32
CA THR A 232 7.41 10.42 1.14
C THR A 232 8.67 10.14 0.32
N ALA A 233 8.57 10.05 -1.01
CA ALA A 233 9.68 9.79 -1.92
C ALA A 233 10.60 11.03 -2.08
N VAL A 234 11.39 11.33 -1.05
CA VAL A 234 12.23 12.54 -0.98
C VAL A 234 13.71 12.17 -1.00
N LYS A 235 14.43 12.62 -2.04
CA LYS A 235 15.87 12.35 -2.19
C LYS A 235 16.74 13.07 -1.18
N GLN A 236 16.34 14.26 -0.73
CA GLN A 236 17.08 15.06 0.24
C GLN A 236 16.13 15.82 1.14
N VAL A 237 16.34 15.72 2.44
CA VAL A 237 15.49 16.35 3.46
C VAL A 237 15.72 17.86 3.58
N GLY A 238 14.75 18.56 4.18
CA GLY A 238 14.86 19.99 4.46
C GLY A 238 16.01 20.33 5.42
N GLN A 239 16.55 21.53 5.30
CA GLN A 239 17.58 22.06 6.18
C GLN A 239 17.05 22.31 7.58
N GLU A 240 15.93 23.02 7.69
CA GLU A 240 15.31 23.38 8.96
C GLU A 240 14.62 22.16 9.57
N THR A 241 13.97 21.34 8.74
CA THR A 241 13.38 20.08 9.21
C THR A 241 14.43 19.12 9.76
N PHE A 242 15.60 19.01 9.11
CA PHE A 242 16.71 18.21 9.64
C PHE A 242 17.22 18.71 11.00
N ARG A 243 17.32 20.04 11.19
CA ARG A 243 17.72 20.64 12.46
C ARG A 243 16.74 20.27 13.57
N LEU A 244 15.44 20.45 13.33
CA LEU A 244 14.38 20.17 14.29
C LEU A 244 14.25 18.67 14.59
N VAL A 245 14.39 17.82 13.58
CA VAL A 245 14.36 16.38 13.77
C VAL A 245 15.51 15.92 14.68
N LYS A 246 16.72 16.46 14.52
CA LYS A 246 17.83 16.16 15.43
C LYS A 246 17.60 16.65 16.87
N GLU A 247 16.78 17.67 17.04
CA GLU A 247 16.52 18.30 18.34
C GLU A 247 15.37 17.60 19.10
N TYR A 248 14.30 17.21 18.40
CA TYR A 248 13.04 16.82 19.04
C TYR A 248 12.55 15.39 18.76
N VAL A 249 13.10 14.68 17.77
CA VAL A 249 12.63 13.33 17.42
C VAL A 249 13.46 12.28 18.15
N ASP A 250 12.77 11.35 18.83
CA ASP A 250 13.42 10.39 19.74
C ASP A 250 13.99 9.17 19.00
N ASP A 251 13.27 8.64 18.01
CA ASP A 251 13.70 7.46 17.28
C ASP A 251 13.06 7.37 15.89
N PHE A 252 13.50 6.38 15.11
CA PHE A 252 13.04 6.12 13.76
C PHE A 252 12.81 4.63 13.51
N VAL A 253 11.83 4.33 12.68
CA VAL A 253 11.58 2.97 12.19
C VAL A 253 11.38 2.98 10.68
N THR A 254 11.94 1.99 10.00
CA THR A 254 11.73 1.77 8.56
C THR A 254 10.84 0.56 8.31
N VAL A 255 10.00 0.66 7.28
CA VAL A 255 9.08 -0.42 6.86
C VAL A 255 9.15 -0.65 5.35
N ASP A 256 8.75 -1.83 4.92
CA ASP A 256 8.66 -2.20 3.51
C ASP A 256 7.25 -1.96 2.94
N THR A 257 7.12 -2.17 1.63
CA THR A 257 5.86 -2.01 0.89
C THR A 257 4.75 -2.94 1.40
N ASP A 258 5.10 -4.18 1.76
CA ASP A 258 4.14 -5.18 2.23
C ASP A 258 3.53 -4.74 3.57
N ALA A 259 4.34 -4.20 4.49
CA ALA A 259 3.88 -3.65 5.75
C ALA A 259 2.97 -2.41 5.58
N ILE A 260 3.25 -1.56 4.59
CA ILE A 260 2.39 -0.41 4.26
C ILE A 260 1.03 -0.90 3.72
N CYS A 261 1.03 -1.89 2.82
CA CYS A 261 -0.21 -2.48 2.28
C CYS A 261 -1.07 -3.09 3.40
N ALA A 262 -0.44 -3.81 4.34
CA ALA A 262 -1.11 -4.30 5.53
C ALA A 262 -1.69 -3.15 6.39
N GLY A 263 -0.96 -2.04 6.53
CA GLY A 263 -1.44 -0.83 7.22
C GLY A 263 -2.66 -0.19 6.56
N ILE A 264 -2.72 -0.10 5.23
CA ILE A 264 -3.89 0.42 4.51
C ILE A 264 -5.11 -0.47 4.79
N LYS A 265 -4.94 -1.79 4.68
CA LYS A 265 -5.99 -2.77 4.94
C LYS A 265 -6.51 -2.69 6.38
N ASP A 266 -5.61 -2.52 7.34
CA ASP A 266 -5.94 -2.39 8.75
C ASP A 266 -6.84 -1.17 9.03
N VAL A 267 -6.46 0.00 8.51
CA VAL A 267 -7.26 1.22 8.67
C VAL A 267 -8.60 1.07 7.97
N PHE A 268 -8.64 0.49 6.78
CA PHE A 268 -9.91 0.19 6.10
C PHE A 268 -10.81 -0.72 6.94
N GLN A 269 -10.25 -1.72 7.63
CA GLN A 269 -11.03 -2.61 8.48
C GLN A 269 -11.61 -1.91 9.71
N ASP A 270 -10.87 -1.01 10.35
CA ASP A 270 -11.33 -0.28 11.54
C ASP A 270 -12.21 0.93 11.22
N THR A 271 -11.94 1.66 10.14
CA THR A 271 -12.56 2.98 9.87
C THR A 271 -13.36 3.05 8.57
N ARG A 272 -13.27 2.03 7.71
CA ARG A 272 -13.81 2.04 6.33
C ARG A 272 -13.23 3.13 5.42
N SER A 273 -12.14 3.76 5.84
CA SER A 273 -11.42 4.76 5.06
C SER A 273 -10.25 4.13 4.33
N VAL A 274 -10.00 4.59 3.11
CA VAL A 274 -8.92 4.10 2.25
C VAL A 274 -7.78 5.11 2.30
N LEU A 275 -6.68 4.74 2.96
CA LEU A 275 -5.50 5.58 3.00
C LEU A 275 -4.63 5.40 1.75
N GLU A 276 -3.88 6.44 1.42
CA GLU A 276 -2.76 6.33 0.49
C GLU A 276 -1.56 5.66 1.20
N PRO A 277 -0.55 5.18 0.46
CA PRO A 277 0.61 4.51 1.07
C PRO A 277 1.33 5.36 2.14
N ALA A 278 1.53 6.66 1.90
CA ALA A 278 2.09 7.57 2.90
C ALA A 278 1.20 7.72 4.14
N GLY A 279 -0.13 7.70 3.95
CA GLY A 279 -1.11 7.79 5.03
C GLY A 279 -1.06 6.59 5.98
N ALA A 280 -0.80 5.39 5.46
CA ALA A 280 -0.68 4.18 6.27
C ALA A 280 0.72 3.95 6.87
N LEU A 281 1.73 4.72 6.42
CA LEU A 281 3.12 4.53 6.80
C LEU A 281 3.33 4.58 8.32
N ALA A 282 2.77 5.59 8.98
CA ALA A 282 2.89 5.75 10.43
C ALA A 282 2.32 4.55 11.20
N LEU A 283 1.22 3.96 10.73
CA LEU A 283 0.62 2.78 11.35
C LEU A 283 1.52 1.54 11.19
N ALA A 284 2.03 1.33 9.98
CA ALA A 284 2.96 0.23 9.70
C ALA A 284 4.19 0.31 10.61
N GLY A 285 4.75 1.53 10.77
CA GLY A 285 5.84 1.81 11.70
C GLY A 285 5.47 1.52 13.15
N ALA A 286 4.31 1.99 13.61
CA ALA A 286 3.84 1.76 14.98
C ALA A 286 3.71 0.27 15.31
N LYS A 287 3.12 -0.52 14.42
CA LYS A 287 3.00 -1.98 14.57
C LYS A 287 4.38 -2.65 14.68
N ARG A 288 5.30 -2.31 13.77
CA ARG A 288 6.66 -2.86 13.74
C ARG A 288 7.45 -2.48 15.00
N TYR A 289 7.42 -1.21 15.36
CA TYR A 289 8.15 -0.69 16.51
C TYR A 289 7.65 -1.30 17.82
N ALA A 290 6.32 -1.34 18.03
CA ALA A 290 5.73 -1.96 19.22
C ALA A 290 6.10 -3.45 19.34
N ALA A 291 6.16 -4.19 18.22
CA ALA A 291 6.60 -5.58 18.22
C ALA A 291 8.09 -5.71 18.59
N GLN A 292 8.97 -4.88 18.01
CA GLN A 292 10.41 -4.87 18.30
C GLN A 292 10.71 -4.54 19.77
N GLN A 293 9.99 -3.56 20.33
CA GLN A 293 10.13 -3.14 21.72
C GLN A 293 9.33 -4.00 22.72
N LYS A 294 8.59 -5.02 22.23
CA LYS A 294 7.71 -5.87 23.04
C LYS A 294 6.70 -5.07 23.88
N TRP A 295 6.23 -3.94 23.35
CA TRP A 295 5.30 -3.06 24.04
C TRP A 295 3.91 -3.67 24.20
N LYS A 296 3.37 -3.54 25.41
CA LYS A 296 2.00 -3.93 25.79
C LYS A 296 1.39 -2.89 26.72
N GLY A 297 0.09 -2.63 26.55
CA GLY A 297 -0.66 -1.65 27.34
C GLY A 297 -0.30 -0.19 27.09
N LYS A 298 0.42 0.10 26.00
CA LYS A 298 0.87 1.45 25.63
C LYS A 298 -0.19 2.21 24.85
N THR A 299 -0.21 3.54 24.96
CA THR A 299 -1.04 4.43 24.13
C THR A 299 -0.21 5.02 23.00
N LEU A 300 -0.55 4.63 21.77
CA LEU A 300 0.16 4.99 20.55
C LEU A 300 -0.74 5.86 19.67
N VAL A 301 -0.30 7.08 19.35
CA VAL A 301 -0.96 7.94 18.37
C VAL A 301 -0.30 7.75 17.01
N VAL A 302 -1.11 7.60 15.97
CA VAL A 302 -0.67 7.41 14.59
C VAL A 302 -1.32 8.47 13.72
N ILE A 303 -0.53 9.24 12.98
CA ILE A 303 -1.07 10.26 12.06
C ILE A 303 -1.36 9.63 10.70
N THR A 304 -2.64 9.55 10.32
CA THR A 304 -3.07 9.10 8.99
C THR A 304 -3.03 10.28 8.02
N CYS A 305 -1.84 10.52 7.45
CA CYS A 305 -1.51 11.82 6.86
C CYS A 305 -2.14 12.10 5.48
N GLY A 306 -2.74 11.11 4.81
CA GLY A 306 -3.40 11.33 3.52
C GLY A 306 -4.14 10.12 2.95
N ALA A 307 -4.97 10.38 1.94
CA ALA A 307 -5.84 9.40 1.26
C ALA A 307 -5.94 9.60 -0.27
N ASN A 308 -5.05 10.36 -0.89
CA ASN A 308 -5.06 10.59 -2.34
C ASN A 308 -4.34 9.46 -3.10
N MET A 309 -5.03 8.35 -3.32
CA MET A 309 -4.51 7.20 -4.08
C MET A 309 -5.37 6.93 -5.33
N ASN A 310 -4.73 6.52 -6.43
CA ASN A 310 -5.45 6.00 -7.59
C ASN A 310 -6.14 4.67 -7.23
N PHE A 311 -7.41 4.52 -7.58
CA PHE A 311 -8.20 3.32 -7.32
C PHE A 311 -7.53 2.04 -7.86
N ASP A 312 -6.89 2.09 -9.03
CA ASP A 312 -6.19 0.92 -9.61
C ASP A 312 -5.08 0.38 -8.71
N ARG A 313 -4.46 1.24 -7.88
CA ARG A 313 -3.43 0.80 -6.93
C ARG A 313 -4.00 -0.08 -5.81
N LEU A 314 -5.32 -0.06 -5.57
CA LEU A 314 -5.94 -0.94 -4.58
C LEU A 314 -5.78 -2.41 -4.92
N ARG A 315 -5.72 -2.76 -6.21
CA ARG A 315 -5.44 -4.14 -6.61
C ARG A 315 -4.08 -4.60 -6.09
N PHE A 316 -3.05 -3.80 -6.31
CA PHE A 316 -1.71 -4.09 -5.80
C PHE A 316 -1.69 -4.14 -4.28
N VAL A 317 -2.36 -3.20 -3.61
CA VAL A 317 -2.48 -3.18 -2.14
C VAL A 317 -3.15 -4.45 -1.62
N ALA A 318 -4.26 -4.87 -2.21
CA ALA A 318 -4.98 -6.07 -1.81
C ALA A 318 -4.10 -7.32 -1.97
N GLU A 319 -3.43 -7.46 -3.11
CA GLU A 319 -2.54 -8.58 -3.40
C GLU A 319 -1.34 -8.65 -2.45
N ARG A 320 -0.74 -7.50 -2.08
CA ARG A 320 0.42 -7.44 -1.16
C ARG A 320 0.04 -7.53 0.32
N ALA A 321 -1.12 -7.00 0.70
CA ALA A 321 -1.54 -6.96 2.11
C ALA A 321 -1.78 -8.36 2.69
N ASP A 322 -2.30 -9.30 1.89
CA ASP A 322 -2.50 -10.68 2.34
C ASP A 322 -1.18 -11.41 2.61
N VAL A 323 -0.14 -11.11 1.83
CA VAL A 323 1.20 -11.65 2.07
C VAL A 323 1.85 -11.00 3.29
N GLY A 324 1.81 -9.66 3.39
CA GLY A 324 2.45 -8.91 4.49
C GLY A 324 1.85 -9.16 5.88
N GLU A 325 0.59 -9.63 5.96
CA GLU A 325 -0.03 -10.04 7.22
C GLU A 325 0.20 -11.52 7.57
N ALA A 326 0.98 -12.26 6.78
CA ALA A 326 1.06 -13.72 6.85
C ALA A 326 -0.33 -14.37 6.85
N ARG A 327 -1.18 -13.95 5.89
CA ARG A 327 -2.50 -14.54 5.64
C ARG A 327 -2.53 -15.48 4.44
N GLU A 328 -1.51 -15.47 3.60
CA GLU A 328 -1.35 -16.38 2.47
C GLU A 328 0.05 -17.02 2.51
N ALA A 329 0.11 -18.34 2.27
CA ALA A 329 1.33 -19.09 2.06
C ALA A 329 1.36 -19.60 0.60
N LEU A 330 2.49 -19.42 -0.08
CA LEU A 330 2.67 -19.81 -1.48
C LEU A 330 3.67 -20.98 -1.55
N PHE A 331 3.32 -22.03 -2.29
CA PHE A 331 4.13 -23.23 -2.41
C PHE A 331 4.25 -23.68 -3.87
N ALA A 332 5.40 -24.25 -4.21
CA ALA A 332 5.51 -25.19 -5.33
C ALA A 332 5.56 -26.61 -4.76
N ILE A 333 4.51 -27.38 -5.04
CA ILE A 333 4.33 -28.75 -4.56
C ILE A 333 4.59 -29.71 -5.71
N THR A 334 5.51 -30.65 -5.52
CA THR A 334 5.84 -31.66 -6.52
C THR A 334 5.05 -32.93 -6.26
N LEU A 335 4.42 -33.45 -7.32
CA LEU A 335 3.64 -34.68 -7.30
C LEU A 335 4.22 -35.64 -8.34
N PRO A 336 4.09 -36.97 -8.16
CA PRO A 336 4.31 -37.89 -9.27
C PRO A 336 3.19 -37.70 -10.31
N GLU A 337 3.53 -37.67 -11.60
CA GLU A 337 2.58 -37.48 -12.70
C GLU A 337 1.85 -38.81 -12.99
N LYS A 338 0.96 -39.17 -12.06
CA LYS A 338 0.21 -40.43 -12.04
C LYS A 338 -1.25 -40.17 -11.67
N ARG A 339 -2.14 -41.04 -12.14
CA ARG A 339 -3.57 -41.00 -11.81
C ARG A 339 -3.76 -41.01 -10.29
N GLY A 340 -4.62 -40.11 -9.80
CA GLY A 340 -4.92 -39.97 -8.37
C GLY A 340 -3.97 -39.05 -7.59
N SER A 341 -2.84 -38.59 -8.14
CA SER A 341 -1.92 -37.69 -7.43
C SER A 341 -2.54 -36.36 -7.04
N PHE A 342 -3.31 -35.74 -7.94
CA PHE A 342 -4.05 -34.50 -7.64
C PHE A 342 -5.06 -34.71 -6.51
N ARG A 343 -5.78 -35.83 -6.50
CA ARG A 343 -6.72 -36.17 -5.43
C ARG A 343 -6.02 -36.32 -4.09
N ARG A 344 -4.87 -37.00 -4.03
CA ARG A 344 -4.07 -37.10 -2.80
C ARG A 344 -3.58 -35.74 -2.31
N LEU A 345 -3.18 -34.85 -3.23
CA LEU A 345 -2.83 -33.47 -2.87
C LEU A 345 -4.04 -32.74 -2.29
N CYS A 346 -5.21 -32.89 -2.91
CA CYS A 346 -6.46 -32.31 -2.44
C CYS A 346 -6.81 -32.76 -1.02
N GLU A 347 -6.66 -34.07 -0.75
CA GLU A 347 -6.85 -34.66 0.58
C GLU A 347 -5.85 -34.09 1.60
N ALA A 348 -4.58 -33.90 1.21
CA ALA A 348 -3.56 -33.29 2.08
C ALA A 348 -3.81 -31.80 2.36
N VAL A 349 -4.34 -31.04 1.39
CA VAL A 349 -4.78 -29.64 1.58
C VAL A 349 -5.96 -29.58 2.55
N GLY A 350 -6.91 -30.52 2.42
CA GLY A 350 -8.06 -30.67 3.30
C GLY A 350 -9.10 -29.57 3.12
N SER A 351 -9.71 -29.12 4.21
CA SER A 351 -10.77 -28.09 4.21
C SER A 351 -10.25 -26.65 4.21
N ARG A 352 -8.95 -26.45 3.96
CA ARG A 352 -8.34 -25.12 3.93
C ARG A 352 -8.84 -24.30 2.74
N SER A 353 -8.91 -22.99 2.93
CA SER A 353 -9.20 -22.07 1.84
C SER A 353 -8.01 -22.01 0.90
N VAL A 354 -8.22 -22.41 -0.35
CA VAL A 354 -7.23 -22.31 -1.42
C VAL A 354 -7.41 -20.97 -2.10
N THR A 355 -6.34 -20.18 -2.14
CA THR A 355 -6.31 -18.88 -2.83
C THR A 355 -5.83 -19.04 -4.26
N GLU A 356 -4.90 -19.97 -4.51
CA GLU A 356 -4.41 -20.31 -5.85
C GLU A 356 -4.16 -21.81 -6.01
N PHE A 357 -4.46 -22.32 -7.20
CA PHE A 357 -4.12 -23.68 -7.59
C PHE A 357 -3.88 -23.71 -9.10
N ASN A 358 -2.60 -23.66 -9.50
CA ASN A 358 -2.22 -23.55 -10.90
C ASN A 358 -1.25 -24.68 -11.28
N TYR A 359 -1.50 -25.28 -12.45
CA TYR A 359 -0.76 -26.41 -12.98
C TYR A 359 -0.87 -26.49 -14.51
N ARG A 360 0.22 -26.88 -15.15
CA ARG A 360 0.28 -27.34 -16.54
C ARG A 360 1.16 -28.57 -16.61
N ILE A 361 0.72 -29.59 -17.32
CA ILE A 361 1.54 -30.76 -17.60
C ILE A 361 2.79 -30.32 -18.37
N SER A 362 3.98 -30.64 -17.87
CA SER A 362 5.25 -30.23 -18.46
C SER A 362 6.30 -31.34 -18.48
N ASP A 363 6.12 -32.37 -17.67
CA ASP A 363 6.96 -33.55 -17.57
C ASP A 363 6.08 -34.79 -17.36
N SER A 364 6.54 -35.96 -17.80
CA SER A 364 5.78 -37.21 -17.76
C SER A 364 5.92 -37.98 -16.45
N GLU A 365 6.86 -37.61 -15.59
CA GLU A 365 7.13 -38.28 -14.31
C GLU A 365 6.77 -37.40 -13.11
N SER A 366 6.96 -36.08 -13.21
CA SER A 366 6.77 -35.13 -12.12
C SER A 366 5.88 -33.95 -12.51
N ALA A 367 4.88 -33.69 -11.69
CA ALA A 367 4.02 -32.52 -11.79
C ALA A 367 4.46 -31.46 -10.78
N HIS A 368 4.53 -30.19 -11.18
CA HIS A 368 4.73 -29.07 -10.26
C HIS A 368 3.45 -28.23 -10.17
N VAL A 369 2.85 -28.19 -8.99
CA VAL A 369 1.62 -27.44 -8.72
C VAL A 369 1.95 -26.21 -7.89
N TYR A 370 1.56 -25.05 -8.39
CA TYR A 370 1.64 -23.80 -7.67
C TYR A 370 0.38 -23.63 -6.81
N VAL A 371 0.55 -23.61 -5.49
CA VAL A 371 -0.56 -23.61 -4.53
C VAL A 371 -0.44 -22.43 -3.57
N GLY A 372 -1.51 -21.65 -3.49
CA GLY A 372 -1.71 -20.61 -2.48
C GLY A 372 -2.74 -21.07 -1.44
N LEU A 373 -2.40 -20.97 -0.15
CA LEU A 373 -3.27 -21.36 0.96
C LEU A 373 -3.43 -20.22 1.95
N GLN A 374 -4.66 -20.02 2.41
CA GLN A 374 -4.92 -19.09 3.50
C GLN A 374 -4.37 -19.63 4.83
N ILE A 375 -3.60 -18.80 5.53
CA ILE A 375 -2.99 -19.09 6.84
C ILE A 375 -3.47 -18.06 7.87
N ARG A 376 -3.36 -18.39 9.17
CA ARG A 376 -3.71 -17.46 10.26
C ARG A 376 -2.50 -16.81 10.91
N SER A 377 -1.30 -17.37 10.68
CA SER A 377 -0.06 -16.88 11.25
C SER A 377 1.15 -17.41 10.48
N GLU A 378 2.25 -16.67 10.51
CA GLU A 378 3.52 -17.02 9.86
C GLU A 378 4.07 -18.42 10.27
N PRO A 379 3.99 -18.85 11.55
CA PRO A 379 4.43 -20.19 11.93
C PRO A 379 3.63 -21.35 11.29
N GLU A 380 2.49 -21.09 10.65
CA GLU A 380 1.76 -22.11 9.90
C GLU A 380 2.42 -22.46 8.58
N ILE A 381 3.20 -21.56 7.98
CA ILE A 381 3.86 -21.79 6.68
C ILE A 381 4.74 -23.05 6.76
N GLU A 382 5.63 -23.09 7.75
CA GLU A 382 6.54 -24.22 7.96
C GLU A 382 5.79 -25.50 8.34
N LYS A 383 4.72 -25.39 9.15
CA LYS A 383 3.87 -26.53 9.51
C LYS A 383 3.20 -27.14 8.28
N LEU A 384 2.70 -26.31 7.36
CA LEU A 384 2.08 -26.76 6.11
C LEU A 384 3.12 -27.39 5.18
N ALA A 385 4.27 -26.75 4.99
CA ALA A 385 5.35 -27.31 4.18
C ALA A 385 5.80 -28.68 4.71
N ASN A 386 5.95 -28.83 6.02
CA ASN A 386 6.31 -30.10 6.64
C ASN A 386 5.19 -31.14 6.57
N HIS A 387 3.92 -30.73 6.65
CA HIS A 387 2.77 -31.61 6.44
C HIS A 387 2.80 -32.21 5.02
N PHE A 388 2.94 -31.38 3.98
CA PHE A 388 3.02 -31.86 2.60
C PHE A 388 4.21 -32.81 2.37
N ARG A 389 5.39 -32.48 2.92
CA ARG A 389 6.57 -33.36 2.84
C ARG A 389 6.32 -34.73 3.49
N LYS A 390 5.62 -34.78 4.62
CA LYS A 390 5.27 -36.03 5.30
C LYS A 390 4.29 -36.89 4.50
N GLU A 391 3.36 -36.25 3.78
CA GLU A 391 2.42 -36.92 2.87
C GLU A 391 3.09 -37.42 1.56
N GLY A 392 4.40 -37.18 1.42
CA GLY A 392 5.19 -37.61 0.27
C GLY A 392 5.25 -36.58 -0.87
N PHE A 393 4.96 -35.32 -0.59
CA PHE A 393 5.00 -34.23 -1.57
C PHE A 393 6.19 -33.29 -1.30
N PRO A 394 7.29 -33.38 -2.07
CA PRO A 394 8.37 -32.39 -2.00
C PRO A 394 7.80 -30.98 -2.19
N THR A 395 8.09 -30.09 -1.23
CA THR A 395 7.44 -28.77 -1.15
C THR A 395 8.48 -27.69 -0.97
N LEU A 396 8.48 -26.72 -1.90
CA LEU A 396 9.25 -25.49 -1.86
C LEU A 396 8.36 -24.35 -1.38
N ASP A 397 8.78 -23.64 -0.33
CA ASP A 397 8.12 -22.43 0.15
C ASP A 397 8.51 -21.23 -0.72
N LEU A 398 7.50 -20.57 -1.28
CA LEU A 398 7.61 -19.41 -2.16
C LEU A 398 7.05 -18.14 -1.52
N THR A 399 6.62 -18.19 -0.25
CA THR A 399 5.94 -17.08 0.42
C THR A 399 6.81 -15.82 0.47
N GLY A 400 8.12 -15.98 0.70
CA GLY A 400 9.09 -14.88 0.67
C GLY A 400 9.68 -14.57 -0.72
N ASN A 401 9.29 -15.27 -1.78
CA ASN A 401 9.91 -15.15 -3.10
C ASN A 401 9.24 -14.05 -3.93
N GLU A 402 9.94 -12.95 -4.20
CA GLU A 402 9.40 -11.82 -4.98
C GLU A 402 8.98 -12.22 -6.40
N MET A 403 9.79 -13.01 -7.11
CA MET A 403 9.45 -13.49 -8.46
C MET A 403 8.14 -14.30 -8.44
N ALA A 404 7.94 -15.11 -7.40
CA ALA A 404 6.71 -15.88 -7.26
C ALA A 404 5.49 -14.98 -7.07
N LYS A 405 5.60 -14.02 -6.16
CA LYS A 405 4.53 -13.06 -5.80
C LYS A 405 4.16 -12.11 -6.94
N THR A 406 5.11 -11.66 -7.75
CA THR A 406 4.88 -10.64 -8.77
C THR A 406 4.68 -11.18 -10.17
N HIS A 407 5.31 -12.31 -10.51
CA HIS A 407 5.34 -12.84 -11.88
C HIS A 407 4.80 -14.26 -11.96
N LEU A 408 5.38 -15.23 -11.24
CA LEU A 408 5.09 -16.65 -11.45
C LEU A 408 3.61 -16.98 -11.30
N ARG A 409 2.93 -16.39 -10.31
CA ARG A 409 1.48 -16.58 -10.08
C ARG A 409 0.59 -16.21 -11.27
N TYR A 410 1.11 -15.43 -12.23
CA TYR A 410 0.44 -15.02 -13.46
C TYR A 410 0.88 -15.80 -14.71
N MET A 411 1.90 -16.65 -14.57
CA MET A 411 2.58 -17.30 -15.70
C MET A 411 2.46 -18.82 -15.71
N VAL A 412 1.99 -19.44 -14.61
CA VAL A 412 1.75 -20.89 -14.57
C VAL A 412 0.60 -21.25 -15.52
N GLY A 413 0.88 -22.12 -16.49
CA GLY A 413 0.03 -22.38 -17.65
C GLY A 413 0.93 -22.71 -18.83
N GLY A 414 0.86 -21.93 -19.91
CA GLY A 414 1.75 -22.05 -21.07
C GLY A 414 1.53 -23.32 -21.90
N HIS A 415 2.27 -23.44 -23.01
CA HIS A 415 2.18 -24.56 -23.95
C HIS A 415 2.70 -25.87 -23.39
N SER A 416 2.06 -26.98 -23.76
CA SER A 416 2.56 -28.33 -23.46
C SER A 416 2.41 -29.31 -24.62
N GLY A 417 3.53 -29.92 -25.02
CA GLY A 417 3.53 -31.00 -26.00
C GLY A 417 2.97 -32.33 -25.47
N LEU A 418 2.76 -32.46 -24.16
CA LEU A 418 2.23 -33.66 -23.52
C LEU A 418 0.69 -33.65 -23.45
N ALA A 419 0.05 -32.51 -23.70
CA ALA A 419 -1.40 -32.32 -23.62
C ALA A 419 -2.16 -32.86 -24.86
N GLN A 420 -1.94 -34.14 -25.17
CA GLN A 420 -2.63 -34.84 -26.26
C GLN A 420 -4.11 -35.04 -25.96
N HIS A 421 -4.96 -34.89 -26.98
CA HIS A 421 -6.42 -34.99 -26.87
C HIS A 421 -7.02 -34.12 -25.75
N GLU A 422 -6.38 -32.99 -25.46
CA GLU A 422 -6.84 -32.04 -24.45
C GLU A 422 -8.14 -31.36 -24.92
N VAL A 423 -9.13 -31.38 -24.04
CA VAL A 423 -10.32 -30.53 -24.14
C VAL A 423 -10.28 -29.51 -23.01
N LEU A 424 -10.55 -28.25 -23.35
CA LEU A 424 -10.49 -27.13 -22.43
C LEU A 424 -11.90 -26.68 -22.04
N TYR A 425 -12.13 -26.60 -20.74
CA TYR A 425 -13.40 -26.17 -20.17
C TYR A 425 -13.20 -25.14 -19.08
N ARG A 426 -14.07 -24.12 -19.11
CA ARG A 426 -14.23 -23.17 -18.03
C ARG A 426 -15.42 -23.60 -17.16
N PHE A 427 -15.23 -23.61 -15.84
CA PHE A 427 -16.27 -23.93 -14.86
C PHE A 427 -16.47 -22.77 -13.90
N GLU A 428 -17.70 -22.61 -13.42
CA GLU A 428 -18.05 -21.70 -12.34
C GLU A 428 -18.72 -22.47 -11.21
N PHE A 429 -18.30 -22.25 -9.97
CA PHE A 429 -19.04 -22.72 -8.81
C PHE A 429 -19.07 -21.67 -7.70
N PRO A 430 -20.10 -21.70 -6.84
CA PRO A 430 -20.16 -20.84 -5.67
C PRO A 430 -18.95 -21.08 -4.78
N GLU A 431 -18.19 -20.02 -4.48
CA GLU A 431 -16.97 -20.13 -3.69
C GLU A 431 -17.30 -20.47 -2.23
N ARG A 432 -16.83 -21.63 -1.77
CA ARG A 432 -16.97 -22.12 -0.38
C ARG A 432 -15.74 -22.93 0.02
N PRO A 433 -15.36 -22.97 1.31
CA PRO A 433 -14.28 -23.84 1.77
C PRO A 433 -14.44 -25.28 1.28
N GLY A 434 -13.43 -25.80 0.58
CA GLY A 434 -13.46 -27.14 -0.01
C GLY A 434 -14.26 -27.29 -1.32
N ALA A 435 -14.81 -26.22 -1.90
CA ALA A 435 -15.54 -26.30 -3.18
C ALA A 435 -14.65 -26.80 -4.33
N LEU A 436 -13.43 -26.25 -4.44
CA LEU A 436 -12.40 -26.73 -5.36
C LEU A 436 -12.11 -28.22 -5.19
N MET A 437 -12.00 -28.67 -3.93
CA MET A 437 -11.72 -30.08 -3.61
C MET A 437 -12.89 -30.99 -3.96
N LYS A 438 -14.12 -30.52 -3.75
CA LYS A 438 -15.33 -31.24 -4.16
C LYS A 438 -15.41 -31.36 -5.69
N PHE A 439 -15.06 -30.29 -6.41
CA PHE A 439 -14.98 -30.31 -7.87
C PHE A 439 -13.94 -31.33 -8.35
N LEU A 440 -12.71 -31.27 -7.84
CA LEU A 440 -11.64 -32.22 -8.18
C LEU A 440 -11.99 -33.66 -7.79
N GLY A 441 -12.68 -33.86 -6.66
CA GLY A 441 -13.13 -35.18 -6.22
C GLY A 441 -14.29 -35.77 -7.04
N ALA A 442 -15.05 -34.93 -7.74
CA ALA A 442 -16.12 -35.39 -8.64
C ALA A 442 -15.58 -35.83 -10.01
N MET A 443 -14.39 -35.37 -10.40
CA MET A 443 -13.75 -35.75 -11.66
C MET A 443 -13.50 -37.26 -11.75
N ASN A 444 -13.71 -37.84 -12.94
CA ASN A 444 -13.41 -39.25 -13.17
C ASN A 444 -11.90 -39.50 -12.95
N PRO A 445 -11.51 -40.42 -12.04
CA PRO A 445 -10.10 -40.69 -11.74
C PRO A 445 -9.30 -41.25 -12.92
N GLU A 446 -9.97 -41.73 -13.97
CA GLU A 446 -9.32 -42.26 -15.17
C GLU A 446 -8.86 -41.17 -16.16
N TRP A 447 -9.39 -39.94 -16.06
CA TRP A 447 -8.99 -38.83 -16.93
C TRP A 447 -7.84 -38.05 -16.33
N ASN A 448 -6.88 -37.70 -17.19
CA ASN A 448 -5.71 -36.93 -16.79
C ASN A 448 -6.00 -35.43 -16.90
N ILE A 449 -5.76 -34.69 -15.82
CA ILE A 449 -5.78 -33.22 -15.84
C ILE A 449 -4.44 -32.78 -16.45
N SER A 450 -4.50 -31.98 -17.51
CA SER A 450 -3.32 -31.45 -18.23
C SER A 450 -3.14 -29.95 -18.06
N LEU A 451 -4.20 -29.25 -17.64
CA LEU A 451 -4.15 -27.84 -17.22
C LEU A 451 -5.12 -27.66 -16.07
N PHE A 452 -4.71 -26.88 -15.07
CA PHE A 452 -5.59 -26.42 -14.02
C PHE A 452 -5.22 -25.00 -13.65
N HIS A 453 -6.17 -24.08 -13.71
CA HIS A 453 -5.96 -22.70 -13.30
C HIS A 453 -7.12 -22.24 -12.44
N TYR A 454 -6.83 -21.92 -11.19
CA TYR A 454 -7.79 -21.43 -10.21
C TYR A 454 -7.17 -20.33 -9.37
N ARG A 455 -7.90 -19.22 -9.24
CA ARG A 455 -7.52 -18.12 -8.37
C ARG A 455 -8.77 -17.52 -7.73
N ASN A 456 -8.75 -17.43 -6.41
CA ASN A 456 -9.78 -16.75 -5.63
C ASN A 456 -9.35 -15.29 -5.40
N GLN A 457 -10.04 -14.35 -6.04
CA GLN A 457 -9.82 -12.90 -5.88
C GLN A 457 -10.96 -12.21 -5.11
N GLY A 458 -11.72 -12.95 -4.30
CA GLY A 458 -12.89 -12.40 -3.60
C GLY A 458 -14.08 -12.14 -4.51
N ASP A 459 -14.17 -12.85 -5.64
CA ASP A 459 -15.36 -12.93 -6.49
C ASP A 459 -16.37 -13.92 -5.86
N ASP A 460 -17.66 -13.74 -6.13
CA ASP A 460 -18.73 -14.61 -5.62
C ASP A 460 -18.68 -16.03 -6.26
N TYR A 461 -17.94 -16.16 -7.36
CA TYR A 461 -17.78 -17.39 -8.12
C TYR A 461 -16.30 -17.77 -8.25
N GLY A 462 -15.99 -19.01 -7.86
CA GLY A 462 -14.74 -19.66 -8.21
C GLY A 462 -14.75 -19.96 -9.70
N ARG A 463 -13.87 -19.29 -10.47
CA ARG A 463 -13.68 -19.55 -11.90
C ARG A 463 -12.49 -20.48 -12.06
N ILE A 464 -12.72 -21.63 -12.67
CA ILE A 464 -11.66 -22.57 -13.01
C ILE A 464 -11.56 -22.70 -14.52
N LEU A 465 -10.34 -22.71 -15.03
CA LEU A 465 -10.03 -23.23 -16.35
C LEU A 465 -9.33 -24.58 -16.20
N VAL A 466 -9.87 -25.64 -16.80
CA VAL A 466 -9.34 -27.01 -16.71
C VAL A 466 -9.15 -27.57 -18.11
N GLY A 467 -7.95 -28.09 -18.36
CA GLY A 467 -7.63 -28.92 -19.51
C GLY A 467 -7.59 -30.39 -19.10
N ILE A 468 -8.30 -31.24 -19.85
CA ILE A 468 -8.49 -32.65 -19.54
C ILE A 468 -8.15 -33.45 -20.79
N GLN A 469 -7.27 -34.44 -20.66
CA GLN A 469 -6.98 -35.35 -21.77
C GLN A 469 -8.09 -36.38 -21.86
N VAL A 470 -8.94 -36.23 -22.89
CA VAL A 470 -10.09 -37.11 -23.13
C VAL A 470 -9.86 -37.85 -24.44
N PRO A 471 -9.47 -39.14 -24.39
CA PRO A 471 -9.31 -39.95 -25.59
C PRO A 471 -10.60 -39.94 -26.45
N PRO A 472 -10.48 -40.07 -27.79
CA PRO A 472 -11.64 -40.05 -28.68
C PRO A 472 -12.78 -41.00 -28.30
N GLU A 473 -12.45 -42.18 -27.77
CA GLU A 473 -13.37 -43.21 -27.27
C GLU A 473 -14.20 -42.76 -26.06
N ASP A 474 -13.66 -41.87 -25.23
CA ASP A 474 -14.29 -41.42 -23.98
C ASP A 474 -15.16 -40.18 -24.15
N LYS A 475 -15.18 -39.57 -25.33
CA LYS A 475 -15.92 -38.32 -25.58
C LYS A 475 -17.40 -38.38 -25.18
N LYS A 476 -18.05 -39.53 -25.36
CA LYS A 476 -19.46 -39.71 -24.99
C LYS A 476 -19.63 -39.74 -23.46
N ILE A 477 -18.78 -40.51 -22.77
CA ILE A 477 -18.76 -40.62 -21.31
C ILE A 477 -18.46 -39.26 -20.68
N PHE A 478 -17.54 -38.50 -21.28
CA PHE A 478 -17.20 -37.15 -20.85
C PHE A 478 -18.37 -36.17 -20.96
N LYS A 479 -19.15 -36.25 -22.04
CA LYS A 479 -20.33 -35.40 -22.24
C LYS A 479 -21.44 -35.71 -21.21
N GLU A 480 -21.63 -36.99 -20.90
CA GLU A 480 -22.55 -37.43 -19.84
C GLU A 480 -22.08 -36.94 -18.46
N PHE A 481 -20.78 -37.07 -18.17
CA PHE A 481 -20.18 -36.55 -16.93
C PHE A 481 -20.45 -35.05 -16.72
N LEU A 482 -20.20 -34.22 -17.74
CA LEU A 482 -20.46 -32.77 -17.67
C LEU A 482 -21.92 -32.46 -17.32
N SER A 483 -22.87 -33.25 -17.84
CA SER A 483 -24.29 -33.09 -17.52
C SER A 483 -24.66 -33.43 -16.08
N THR A 484 -23.88 -34.31 -15.43
CA THR A 484 -24.10 -34.75 -14.04
C THR A 484 -23.38 -33.90 -12.99
N LEU A 485 -22.39 -33.09 -13.40
CA LEU A 485 -21.51 -32.35 -12.51
C LEU A 485 -22.24 -31.22 -11.73
N GLY A 486 -23.32 -30.69 -12.30
CA GLY A 486 -24.18 -29.70 -11.63
C GLY A 486 -23.57 -28.30 -11.50
N TYR A 487 -22.49 -28.00 -12.23
CA TYR A 487 -21.87 -26.68 -12.29
C TYR A 487 -22.01 -26.07 -13.70
N PRO A 488 -22.26 -24.75 -13.82
CA PRO A 488 -22.13 -24.05 -15.10
C PRO A 488 -20.75 -24.29 -15.73
N TYR A 489 -20.75 -24.62 -17.03
CA TYR A 489 -19.53 -24.87 -17.78
C TYR A 489 -19.61 -24.35 -19.21
N TRP A 490 -18.46 -24.03 -19.79
CA TRP A 490 -18.30 -23.58 -21.18
C TRP A 490 -17.12 -24.31 -21.81
N SER A 491 -17.30 -24.78 -23.04
CA SER A 491 -16.17 -25.30 -23.83
C SER A 491 -15.35 -24.12 -24.34
N GLU A 492 -14.06 -24.14 -24.01
CA GLU A 492 -13.05 -23.18 -24.49
C GLU A 492 -12.07 -23.88 -25.45
N THR A 493 -12.34 -25.13 -25.84
CA THR A 493 -11.44 -25.96 -26.66
C THR A 493 -11.11 -25.33 -28.01
N ASP A 494 -12.06 -24.60 -28.59
CA ASP A 494 -11.89 -23.90 -29.87
C ASP A 494 -11.58 -22.40 -29.71
N ASN A 495 -11.33 -21.93 -28.48
CA ASN A 495 -11.01 -20.54 -28.22
C ASN A 495 -9.66 -20.18 -28.89
N PRO A 496 -9.60 -19.16 -29.77
CA PRO A 496 -8.35 -18.76 -30.41
C PRO A 496 -7.24 -18.39 -29.42
N ALA A 497 -7.59 -17.83 -28.26
CA ALA A 497 -6.61 -17.47 -27.23
C ALA A 497 -5.94 -18.69 -26.61
N TYR A 498 -6.67 -19.81 -26.44
CA TYR A 498 -6.11 -21.08 -25.98
C TYR A 498 -4.98 -21.52 -26.92
N ARG A 499 -5.28 -21.71 -28.21
CA ARG A 499 -4.30 -22.17 -29.21
C ARG A 499 -3.05 -21.29 -29.34
N LEU A 500 -3.16 -20.00 -29.03
CA LEU A 500 -2.03 -19.06 -29.13
C LEU A 500 -1.10 -19.12 -27.90
N PHE A 501 -1.62 -19.35 -26.69
CA PHE A 501 -0.88 -19.08 -25.45
C PHE A 501 -0.79 -20.27 -24.47
N LEU A 502 -1.57 -21.33 -24.68
CA LEU A 502 -1.72 -22.48 -23.79
C LEU A 502 -1.70 -23.77 -24.60
#